data_AF-A0A920P4E6-F1
#
_entry.id   AF-A0A920P4E6-F1
#
_cell.length_a   1.000
_cell.length_b   1.000
_cell.length_c   1.000
_cell.angle_alpha   90.00
_cell.angle_beta   90.00
_cell.angle_gamma   90.00
#
_symmetry.space_group_name_H-M   'P 1'
#
loop_
_entity.id
_entity.type
_entity.pdbx_description
1 polymer ?
#
loop_
_entity_poly.entity_id
_entity_poly.type
_entity_poly.pdbx_seq_one_letter_code
_entity_poly.pdbx_strand_id
1 'polypeptide(L)'
;MCDRPSNRISVFQRDGTFVNEVVIAPHTLSQGATWDIDFSPDDDQTWMYVADGQNMKVYVMDRETLEVVYSFGDGGRQPGTWFAVHSIAVDSQGNIYTTETYEGKRIQKFEYTGMGEVTTKGMDMGAPWPADRRRSGQ
;
A
#
# COMPACT_ATOMS: atom_id res chain seq x y z
N MET A 1 3.71 0.28 13.47
CA MET A 1 4.63 -0.87 13.61
C MET A 1 4.06 -2.05 12.87
N CYS A 2 4.89 -2.73 12.09
CA CYS A 2 4.50 -3.90 11.29
C CYS A 2 4.77 -5.21 12.03
N ASP A 3 3.75 -6.01 12.28
CA ASP A 3 3.86 -7.39 12.74
C ASP A 3 3.44 -8.33 11.60
N ARG A 4 4.42 -8.65 10.75
CA ARG A 4 4.22 -9.39 9.51
C ARG A 4 3.50 -10.71 9.73
N PRO A 5 4.00 -11.67 10.55
CA PRO A 5 3.37 -12.99 10.65
C PRO A 5 1.98 -12.96 11.28
N SER A 6 1.66 -11.90 12.04
CA SER A 6 0.33 -11.68 12.61
C SER A 6 -0.62 -10.91 11.67
N ASN A 7 -0.15 -10.54 10.48
CA ASN A 7 -0.86 -9.69 9.51
C ASN A 7 -1.35 -8.37 10.13
N ARG A 8 -0.61 -7.84 11.10
CA ARG A 8 -1.09 -6.78 11.99
C ARG A 8 -0.25 -5.52 11.88
N ILE A 9 -0.93 -4.39 12.00
CA ILE A 9 -0.34 -3.08 12.22
C ILE A 9 -0.72 -2.64 13.63
N SER A 10 0.27 -2.29 14.44
CA SER A 10 0.06 -1.74 15.78
C SER A 10 0.53 -0.29 15.83
N VAL A 11 -0.27 0.56 16.46
CA VAL A 11 -0.08 2.00 16.61
C VAL A 11 0.37 2.29 18.04
N PHE A 12 1.43 3.07 18.15
CA PHE A 12 2.01 3.47 19.43
C PHE A 12 2.25 4.97 19.45
N GLN A 13 2.16 5.58 20.63
CA GLN A 13 2.75 6.87 20.89
C GLN A 13 4.28 6.79 20.84
N ARG A 14 4.96 7.93 20.68
CA ARG A 14 6.44 7.98 20.60
C ARG A 14 7.13 7.51 21.88
N ASP A 15 6.45 7.54 23.02
CA ASP A 15 6.93 7.00 24.30
C ASP A 15 6.78 5.48 24.43
N GLY A 16 6.19 4.81 23.43
CA GLY A 16 5.94 3.38 23.41
C GLY A 16 4.57 2.95 23.94
N THR A 17 3.70 3.88 24.35
CA THR A 17 2.33 3.56 24.79
C THR A 17 1.51 3.02 23.62
N PHE A 18 0.93 1.84 23.78
CA PHE A 18 0.02 1.26 22.80
C PHE A 18 -1.26 2.09 22.65
N VAL A 19 -1.70 2.32 21.42
CA VAL A 19 -2.90 3.10 21.10
C VAL A 19 -3.98 2.21 20.48
N ASN A 20 -3.67 1.55 19.37
CA ASN A 20 -4.64 0.76 18.61
C ASN A 20 -3.92 -0.27 17.72
N GLU A 21 -4.65 -1.20 17.15
CA GLU A 21 -4.14 -2.12 16.13
C GLU A 21 -5.23 -2.55 15.14
N VAL A 22 -4.79 -3.06 14.00
CA VAL A 22 -5.66 -3.64 12.98
C VAL A 22 -4.98 -4.85 12.35
N VAL A 23 -5.76 -5.91 12.10
CA VAL A 23 -5.36 -7.04 11.26
C VAL A 23 -5.83 -6.78 9.84
N ILE A 24 -4.91 -6.75 8.89
CA ILE A 24 -5.22 -6.62 7.46
C ILE A 24 -4.97 -7.96 6.76
N ALA A 25 -5.77 -8.32 5.75
CA ALA A 25 -5.60 -9.58 5.02
C ALA A 25 -5.43 -10.83 5.95
N PRO A 26 -6.39 -11.11 6.85
CA PRO A 26 -6.25 -12.08 7.95
C PRO A 26 -5.96 -13.52 7.50
N HIS A 27 -6.22 -13.84 6.24
CA HIS A 27 -5.99 -15.16 5.65
C HIS A 27 -4.61 -15.31 5.01
N THR A 28 -3.75 -14.29 5.11
CA THR A 28 -2.39 -14.32 4.57
C THR A 28 -1.52 -15.23 5.42
N LEU A 29 -0.86 -16.18 4.76
CA LEU A 29 -0.03 -17.20 5.39
C LEU A 29 1.46 -16.87 5.23
N SER A 30 2.33 -17.82 5.58
CA SER A 30 3.78 -17.74 5.32
C SER A 30 4.43 -16.51 5.97
N GLN A 31 4.86 -15.52 5.18
CA GLN A 31 5.56 -14.34 5.66
C GLN A 31 4.61 -13.23 6.12
N GLY A 32 3.29 -13.40 5.93
CA GLY A 32 2.25 -12.45 6.33
C GLY A 32 2.19 -11.17 5.51
N ALA A 33 1.32 -10.22 5.89
CA ALA A 33 0.85 -9.13 5.00
C ALA A 33 1.49 -7.74 5.22
N THR A 34 2.01 -7.43 6.42
CA THR A 34 2.37 -6.04 6.79
C THR A 34 3.88 -5.80 6.72
N TRP A 35 4.48 -5.66 5.54
CA TRP A 35 5.95 -5.70 5.41
C TRP A 35 6.62 -4.37 5.72
N ASP A 36 6.11 -3.29 5.14
CA ASP A 36 6.61 -1.93 5.32
C ASP A 36 5.46 -0.92 5.17
N ILE A 37 5.63 0.26 5.75
CA ILE A 37 4.61 1.31 5.79
C ILE A 37 5.27 2.67 5.54
N ASP A 38 4.59 3.49 4.75
CA ASP A 38 4.85 4.92 4.70
C ASP A 38 3.53 5.70 4.54
N PHE A 39 3.59 7.03 4.62
CA PHE A 39 2.41 7.89 4.74
C PHE A 39 2.30 8.89 3.61
N SER A 40 1.09 9.39 3.38
CA SER A 40 0.88 10.53 2.48
C SER A 40 1.60 11.78 3.01
N PRO A 41 2.05 12.68 2.11
CA PRO A 41 2.89 13.82 2.48
C PRO A 41 2.09 15.02 3.02
N ASP A 42 0.75 14.94 3.08
CA ASP A 42 -0.06 15.97 3.74
C ASP A 42 0.23 16.03 5.24
N ASP A 43 -0.01 17.20 5.84
CA ASP A 43 0.34 17.47 7.25
C ASP A 43 -0.30 16.48 8.23
N ASP A 44 -1.51 16.02 7.91
CA ASP A 44 -2.26 15.06 8.73
C ASP A 44 -1.85 13.61 8.47
N GLN A 45 -1.02 13.37 7.45
CA GLN A 45 -0.65 12.03 6.97
C GLN A 45 -1.90 11.17 6.76
N THR A 46 -2.93 11.75 6.12
CA THR A 46 -4.29 11.20 6.03
C THR A 46 -4.30 9.73 5.60
N TRP A 47 -3.41 9.36 4.68
CA TRP A 47 -3.30 8.01 4.15
C TRP A 47 -2.06 7.28 4.66
N MET A 48 -2.24 5.99 4.93
CA MET A 48 -1.18 5.04 5.23
C MET A 48 -1.10 4.01 4.11
N TYR A 49 0.10 3.82 3.55
CA TYR A 49 0.37 2.84 2.50
C TYR A 49 1.11 1.66 3.07
N VAL A 50 0.60 0.44 2.87
CA VAL A 50 1.18 -0.78 3.44
C VAL A 50 1.61 -1.71 2.32
N ALA A 51 2.90 -2.03 2.27
CA ALA A 51 3.43 -3.03 1.36
C ALA A 51 3.13 -4.44 1.88
N ASP A 52 2.48 -5.25 1.04
CA ASP A 52 2.25 -6.67 1.28
C ASP A 52 3.00 -7.50 0.24
N GLY A 53 4.20 -7.94 0.62
CA GLY A 53 5.04 -8.76 -0.22
C GLY A 53 4.54 -10.19 -0.41
N GLN A 54 3.71 -10.70 0.49
CA GLN A 54 3.21 -12.07 0.40
C GLN A 54 2.07 -12.19 -0.62
N ASN A 55 1.22 -11.17 -0.70
CA ASN A 55 0.12 -11.11 -1.66
C ASN A 55 0.42 -10.22 -2.88
N MET A 56 1.60 -9.59 -2.92
CA MET A 56 2.04 -8.69 -3.99
C MET A 56 1.08 -7.51 -4.19
N LYS A 57 0.67 -6.90 -3.07
CA LYS A 57 -0.25 -5.77 -3.02
C LYS A 57 0.36 -4.58 -2.27
N VAL A 58 -0.18 -3.40 -2.53
CA VAL A 58 -0.10 -2.25 -1.64
C VAL A 58 -1.52 -1.93 -1.19
N TYR A 59 -1.73 -1.86 0.12
CA TYR A 59 -2.98 -1.38 0.71
C TYR A 59 -2.91 0.12 0.95
N VAL A 60 -3.97 0.83 0.57
CA VAL A 60 -4.16 2.24 0.91
C VAL A 60 -5.21 2.32 2.00
N MET A 61 -4.82 2.86 3.15
CA MET A 61 -5.62 2.87 4.36
C MET A 61 -5.85 4.30 4.84
N ASP A 62 -7.03 4.54 5.38
CA ASP A 62 -7.31 5.74 6.17
C ASP A 62 -6.55 5.61 7.51
N ARG A 63 -5.66 6.57 7.79
CA ARG A 63 -4.74 6.45 8.93
C ARG A 63 -5.45 6.59 10.27
N GLU A 64 -6.50 7.39 10.35
CA GLU A 64 -7.22 7.65 11.60
C GLU A 64 -8.07 6.43 12.00
N THR A 65 -8.83 5.92 11.04
CA THR A 65 -9.77 4.80 11.27
C THR A 65 -9.11 3.43 11.14
N LEU A 66 -7.93 3.36 10.51
CA LEU A 66 -7.25 2.12 10.13
C LEU A 66 -8.06 1.24 9.16
N GLU A 67 -9.05 1.82 8.46
CA GLU A 67 -9.81 1.11 7.43
C GLU A 67 -8.99 1.00 6.14
N VAL A 68 -9.02 -0.18 5.51
CA VAL A 68 -8.52 -0.33 4.14
C VAL A 68 -9.51 0.34 3.18
N VAL A 69 -9.06 1.37 2.49
CA VAL A 69 -9.85 2.11 1.50
C VAL A 69 -9.88 1.35 0.18
N TYR A 70 -8.70 0.92 -0.31
CA TYR A 70 -8.54 0.06 -1.48
C TYR A 70 -7.15 -0.58 -1.46
N SER A 71 -6.89 -1.46 -2.42
CA SER A 71 -5.55 -1.96 -2.70
C SER A 71 -5.25 -1.92 -4.20
N PHE A 72 -3.98 -1.98 -4.53
CA PHE A 72 -3.52 -2.12 -5.91
C PHE A 72 -2.30 -3.03 -5.97
N GLY A 73 -1.97 -3.51 -7.17
CA GLY A 73 -0.93 -4.50 -7.38
C GLY A 73 -1.43 -5.82 -7.90
N ASP A 74 -0.49 -6.68 -8.29
CA ASP A 74 -0.68 -8.13 -8.39
C ASP A 74 0.70 -8.82 -8.46
N GLY A 75 0.72 -10.14 -8.46
CA GLY A 75 1.91 -10.94 -8.74
C GLY A 75 2.37 -10.78 -10.19
N GLY A 76 3.61 -10.36 -10.42
CA GLY A 76 4.11 -10.23 -11.78
C GLY A 76 5.44 -9.50 -11.94
N ARG A 77 5.81 -9.25 -13.20
CA ARG A 77 7.03 -8.54 -13.62
C ARG A 77 6.73 -7.30 -14.44
N GLN A 78 5.47 -6.99 -14.69
CA GLN A 78 5.06 -5.78 -15.39
C GLN A 78 4.99 -4.59 -14.43
N PRO A 79 5.01 -3.34 -14.92
CA PRO A 79 4.84 -2.19 -14.03
C PRO A 79 3.48 -2.23 -13.33
N GLY A 80 3.45 -1.88 -12.05
CA GLY A 80 2.27 -2.03 -11.20
C GLY A 80 2.01 -3.46 -10.70
N THR A 81 2.89 -4.41 -11.02
CA THR A 81 2.90 -5.77 -10.43
C THR A 81 4.26 -6.05 -9.81
N TRP A 82 4.31 -6.98 -8.87
CA TRP A 82 5.53 -7.26 -8.11
C TRP A 82 5.77 -8.75 -7.89
N PHE A 83 7.02 -9.05 -7.57
CA PHE A 83 7.45 -10.26 -6.91
C PHE A 83 8.01 -9.88 -5.54
N ALA A 84 7.18 -10.03 -4.50
CA ALA A 84 7.51 -9.65 -3.13
C ALA A 84 7.92 -8.17 -2.97
N VAL A 85 6.95 -7.27 -3.17
CA VAL A 85 7.09 -5.86 -2.77
C VAL A 85 7.42 -5.79 -1.27
N HIS A 86 8.56 -5.18 -0.94
CA HIS A 86 9.09 -5.24 0.42
C HIS A 86 9.04 -3.90 1.10
N SER A 87 9.65 -2.88 0.49
CA SER A 87 9.71 -1.55 1.06
C SER A 87 8.94 -0.56 0.21
N ILE A 88 8.41 0.46 0.89
CA ILE A 88 7.63 1.54 0.31
C ILE A 88 8.13 2.87 0.86
N ALA A 89 8.22 3.88 0.01
CA ALA A 89 8.56 5.24 0.40
C ALA A 89 7.75 6.25 -0.40
N VAL A 90 7.37 7.36 0.20
CA VAL A 90 6.60 8.44 -0.41
C VAL A 90 7.43 9.71 -0.39
N ASP A 91 7.56 10.37 -1.55
CA ASP A 91 8.22 11.67 -1.61
C ASP A 91 7.27 12.84 -1.30
N SER A 92 7.82 14.03 -1.13
CA SER A 92 7.03 15.24 -0.83
C SER A 92 6.09 15.69 -1.96
N GLN A 93 6.18 15.07 -3.14
CA GLN A 93 5.24 15.29 -4.25
C GLN A 93 4.16 14.21 -4.30
N GLY A 94 4.15 13.27 -3.34
CA GLY A 94 3.20 12.17 -3.24
C GLY A 94 3.54 10.97 -4.10
N ASN A 95 4.68 10.95 -4.80
CA ASN A 95 5.06 9.78 -5.60
C ASN A 95 5.42 8.63 -4.68
N ILE A 96 4.99 7.42 -5.05
CA ILE A 96 5.28 6.20 -4.30
C ILE A 96 6.44 5.47 -4.97
N TYR A 97 7.41 5.04 -4.17
CA TYR A 97 8.53 4.21 -4.58
C TYR A 97 8.39 2.87 -3.88
N THR A 98 8.57 1.79 -4.62
CA THR A 98 8.54 0.44 -4.06
C THR A 98 9.79 -0.31 -4.45
N THR A 99 10.29 -1.17 -3.57
CA THR A 99 11.39 -2.08 -3.86
C THR A 99 10.97 -3.52 -3.66
N GLU A 100 11.44 -4.40 -4.52
CA GLU A 100 11.14 -5.82 -4.47
C GLU A 100 12.33 -6.62 -3.92
N THR A 101 12.07 -7.58 -3.02
CA THR A 101 13.11 -8.47 -2.48
C THR A 101 13.20 -9.79 -3.27
N TYR A 102 14.03 -10.73 -2.80
CA TYR A 102 14.30 -12.02 -3.45
C TYR A 102 14.77 -11.84 -4.90
N GLU A 103 14.06 -12.45 -5.86
CA GLU A 103 14.33 -12.32 -7.29
C GLU A 103 13.59 -11.15 -7.92
N GLY A 104 12.85 -10.36 -7.13
CA GLY A 104 12.22 -9.10 -7.51
C GLY A 104 13.22 -8.13 -8.13
N LYS A 105 14.26 -7.78 -7.35
CA LYS A 105 15.49 -7.07 -7.76
C LYS A 105 15.23 -5.80 -8.58
N ARG A 106 14.17 -5.08 -8.23
CA ARG A 106 13.71 -3.90 -8.97
C ARG A 106 13.14 -2.86 -8.02
N ILE A 107 13.24 -1.61 -8.48
CA ILE A 107 12.54 -0.45 -7.92
C ILE A 107 11.48 0.01 -8.93
N GLN A 108 10.30 0.37 -8.45
CA GLN A 108 9.26 1.01 -9.27
C GLN A 108 8.87 2.34 -8.64
N LYS A 109 8.68 3.37 -9.49
CA LYS A 109 8.11 4.66 -9.12
C LYS A 109 6.69 4.75 -9.68
N PHE A 110 5.74 5.15 -8.85
CA PHE A 110 4.37 5.49 -9.21
C PHE A 110 4.21 7.00 -9.10
N GLU A 111 3.88 7.63 -10.22
CA GLU A 111 3.66 9.06 -10.29
C GLU A 111 2.33 9.43 -9.64
N TYR A 112 2.37 10.41 -8.75
CA TYR A 112 1.15 10.97 -8.19
C TYR A 112 0.48 11.89 -9.20
N THR A 113 -0.76 11.56 -9.57
CA THR A 113 -1.52 12.30 -10.59
C THR A 113 -2.69 13.09 -10.01
N GLY A 114 -2.76 13.20 -8.67
CA GLY A 114 -3.85 13.84 -7.94
C GLY A 114 -4.79 12.82 -7.25
N MET A 115 -5.70 13.34 -6.43
CA MET A 115 -6.72 12.52 -5.77
C MET A 115 -7.85 12.18 -6.74
N GLY A 116 -8.27 10.92 -6.71
CA GLY A 116 -9.49 10.42 -7.37
C GLY A 116 -10.50 9.93 -6.34
N GLU A 117 -11.76 9.86 -6.75
CA GLU A 117 -12.83 9.28 -5.92
C GLU A 117 -12.71 7.76 -5.89
N VAL A 118 -12.81 7.17 -4.69
CA VAL A 118 -12.92 5.72 -4.53
C VAL A 118 -14.40 5.36 -4.53
N THR A 119 -14.90 4.82 -5.64
CA THR A 119 -16.32 4.51 -5.80
C THR A 119 -16.75 3.27 -5.01
N THR A 120 -15.80 2.41 -4.63
CA THR A 120 -16.06 1.19 -3.84
C THR A 120 -14.93 0.96 -2.84
N LYS A 121 -15.22 1.07 -1.54
CA LYS A 121 -14.26 0.76 -0.47
C LYS A 121 -13.89 -0.73 -0.46
N GLY A 122 -12.64 -1.04 -0.10
CA GLY A 122 -12.11 -2.40 0.00
C GLY A 122 -11.87 -3.09 -1.35
N MET A 123 -11.95 -2.35 -2.46
CA MET A 123 -11.76 -2.89 -3.80
C MET A 123 -10.27 -3.14 -4.11
N ASP A 124 -9.98 -4.26 -4.75
CA ASP A 124 -8.70 -4.53 -5.40
C ASP A 124 -8.71 -3.93 -6.80
N MET A 125 -7.87 -2.92 -7.02
CA MET A 125 -7.79 -2.19 -8.28
C MET A 125 -6.88 -2.87 -9.31
N GLY A 126 -6.21 -3.97 -8.94
CA GLY A 126 -5.20 -4.63 -9.77
C GLY A 126 -3.98 -3.75 -10.01
N ALA A 127 -3.20 -4.06 -11.05
CA ALA A 127 -2.04 -3.26 -11.40
C ALA A 127 -2.46 -1.84 -11.83
N PRO A 128 -1.90 -0.77 -11.22
CA PRO A 128 -2.14 0.59 -11.64
C PRO A 128 -1.40 0.82 -12.97
N TRP A 129 -2.04 0.42 -14.05
CA TRP A 129 -1.63 0.73 -15.41
C TRP A 129 -2.43 1.94 -15.88
N PRO A 130 -1.89 2.78 -16.79
CA PRO A 130 -2.72 3.74 -17.49
C PRO A 130 -3.80 2.96 -18.24
N ALA A 131 -4.98 2.82 -17.65
CA ALA A 131 -6.17 2.59 -18.42
C ALA A 131 -6.27 3.80 -19.35
N ASP A 132 -6.39 3.54 -20.65
CA ASP A 132 -6.59 4.57 -21.66
C ASP A 132 -7.49 5.65 -21.05
N ARG A 133 -7.03 6.91 -21.01
CA ARG A 133 -7.89 8.04 -20.69
C ARG A 133 -9.09 7.88 -21.60
N ARG A 134 -10.20 7.32 -21.11
CA ARG A 134 -11.43 7.23 -21.88
C ARG A 134 -11.72 8.67 -22.23
N ARG A 135 -11.58 9.00 -23.52
CA ARG A 135 -11.98 10.29 -24.05
C ARG A 135 -13.45 10.42 -23.69
N SER A 136 -13.76 11.17 -22.66
CA SER A 136 -15.09 11.71 -22.44
C SER A 136 -15.31 12.71 -23.57
N GLY A 137 -15.96 12.24 -24.63
CA GLY A 137 -16.14 13.00 -25.86
C GLY A 137 -16.79 12.16 -26.96
N GLN A 138 -18.00 11.67 -26.69
CA GLN A 138 -19.07 11.53 -27.68
C GLN A 138 -20.41 11.77 -26.99
#